data_AF-A0A193FYH2-F1
#
_entry.id   AF-A0A193FYH2-F1
#
_cell.length_a   1.000
_cell.length_b   1.000
_cell.length_c   1.000
_cell.angle_alpha   90.00
_cell.angle_beta   90.00
_cell.angle_gamma   90.00
#
_symmetry.space_group_name_H-M   'P 1'
#
loop_
_entity.id
_entity.type
_entity.pdbx_description
1 polymer ?
#
loop_
_entity_poly.entity_id
_entity_poly.type
_entity_poly.pdbx_seq_one_letter_code
_entity_poly.pdbx_strand_id
1 'polypeptide(L)'
;MNASSDNRHIPVLAFWHKVEFFIPFDLRGQVLQAKGAEWSVKYITAAELQAIAPASSGDLWQVARVPEEKAVRGFELYLGVFDKSVLATVTERLIGSLDAEAIRIDQEERGELEGETCFAKVWLNAAGEPQLDQVSVSTVPWALGAISRQGLGGLSFDAFQASLKRLQDDLRNFQARRQSADAASESSQEVLPLTRADIEKLLDVFRDWAGFEPGDTDAAVAVGVSVFLCLRH
;
A
#
# COMPACT_ATOMS: atom_id res chain seq x y z
N MET A 1 -18.28 36.20 33.30
CA MET A 1 -17.57 34.91 33.40
C MET A 1 -17.60 34.28 32.01
N ASN A 2 -16.59 34.54 31.18
CA ASN A 2 -16.47 33.94 29.85
C ASN A 2 -15.37 32.87 29.91
N ALA A 3 -15.77 31.62 30.13
CA ALA A 3 -14.88 30.49 29.98
C ALA A 3 -14.74 30.19 28.48
N SER A 4 -13.60 30.62 27.94
CA SER A 4 -12.99 30.29 26.64
C SER A 4 -13.56 29.03 25.95
N SER A 5 -14.33 29.25 24.88
CA SER A 5 -14.64 28.28 23.82
C SER A 5 -13.47 28.08 22.83
N ASP A 6 -12.36 28.83 22.95
CA ASP A 6 -11.26 28.87 21.97
C ASP A 6 -10.30 27.66 22.00
N ASN A 7 -10.30 26.85 23.06
CA ASN A 7 -9.22 25.86 23.26
C ASN A 7 -9.45 24.49 22.59
N ARG A 8 -10.62 24.26 21.96
CA ARG A 8 -10.94 22.99 21.26
C ARG A 8 -10.50 23.00 19.79
N HIS A 9 -10.23 24.16 19.20
CA HIS A 9 -9.81 24.28 17.80
C HIS A 9 -8.31 24.02 17.60
N ILE A 10 -7.49 24.29 18.63
CA ILE A 10 -6.02 24.11 18.57
C ILE A 10 -5.62 22.63 18.34
N PRO A 11 -6.22 21.62 19.01
CA PRO A 11 -5.92 20.22 18.74
C PRO A 11 -6.30 19.77 17.31
N VAL A 12 -7.41 20.29 16.77
CA VAL A 12 -7.90 19.98 15.42
C VAL A 12 -6.97 20.58 14.35
N LEU A 13 -6.53 21.83 14.53
CA LEU A 13 -5.58 22.46 13.62
C LEU A 13 -4.19 21.81 13.70
N ALA A 14 -3.73 21.44 14.89
CA ALA A 14 -2.48 20.71 15.07
C ALA A 14 -2.53 19.29 14.48
N PHE A 15 -3.71 18.66 14.49
CA PHE A 15 -3.97 17.42 13.77
C PHE A 15 -3.83 17.63 12.26
N TRP A 16 -4.59 18.54 11.66
CA TRP A 16 -4.58 18.79 10.22
C TRP A 16 -3.21 19.21 9.69
N HIS A 17 -2.51 20.09 10.40
CA HIS A 17 -1.13 20.48 10.06
C HIS A 17 -0.11 19.33 10.21
N LYS A 18 -0.40 18.31 11.03
CA LYS A 18 0.44 17.10 11.11
C LYS A 18 0.07 16.08 10.06
N VAL A 19 -1.20 16.02 9.63
CA VAL A 19 -1.68 15.01 8.68
C VAL A 19 -1.69 15.47 7.22
N GLU A 20 -1.55 16.77 6.94
CA GLU A 20 -1.45 17.31 5.57
C GLU A 20 -0.30 16.70 4.75
N PHE A 21 0.72 16.16 5.43
CA PHE A 21 1.85 15.48 4.81
C PHE A 21 1.56 14.01 4.45
N PHE A 22 0.42 13.46 4.90
CA PHE A 22 0.01 12.07 4.69
C PHE A 22 -1.07 11.98 3.62
N ILE A 23 -0.67 12.19 2.36
CA ILE A 23 -1.57 12.09 1.21
C ILE A 23 -1.71 10.60 0.83
N PRO A 24 -2.92 10.01 0.87
CA PRO A 24 -3.12 8.66 0.40
C PRO A 24 -2.83 8.57 -1.10
N PHE A 25 -2.13 7.52 -1.51
CA PHE A 25 -1.99 7.24 -2.95
C PHE A 25 -3.35 6.95 -3.56
N ASP A 26 -3.71 7.64 -4.63
CA ASP A 26 -4.98 7.45 -5.33
C ASP A 26 -4.89 6.27 -6.31
N LEU A 27 -5.00 5.05 -5.77
CA LEU A 27 -4.90 3.82 -6.56
C LEU A 27 -6.04 3.73 -7.59
N ARG A 28 -7.24 4.16 -7.20
CA ARG A 28 -8.43 4.10 -8.05
C ARG A 28 -8.24 4.93 -9.31
N GLY A 29 -7.99 6.23 -9.16
CA GLY A 29 -7.87 7.15 -10.29
C GLY A 29 -6.59 6.94 -11.10
N GLN A 30 -5.46 6.70 -10.43
CA GLN A 30 -4.16 6.61 -11.11
C GLN A 30 -3.88 5.25 -11.76
N VAL A 31 -4.55 4.18 -11.31
CA VAL A 31 -4.25 2.81 -11.78
C VAL A 31 -5.51 2.08 -12.23
N LEU A 32 -6.50 1.89 -11.35
CA LEU A 32 -7.66 1.02 -11.64
C LEU A 32 -8.58 1.60 -12.72
N GLN A 33 -8.66 2.92 -12.82
CA GLN A 33 -9.46 3.65 -13.81
C GLN A 33 -8.60 4.36 -14.86
N ALA A 34 -7.30 4.11 -14.87
CA ALA A 34 -6.40 4.68 -15.87
C ALA A 34 -6.80 4.22 -17.28
N LYS A 35 -6.51 5.05 -18.28
CA LYS A 35 -6.77 4.71 -19.68
C LYS A 35 -5.98 3.45 -20.06
N GLY A 36 -6.66 2.38 -20.45
CA GLY A 36 -6.04 1.10 -20.79
C GLY A 36 -5.93 0.13 -19.62
N ALA A 37 -6.47 0.47 -18.44
CA ALA A 37 -6.48 -0.42 -17.27
C ALA A 37 -7.17 -1.76 -17.57
N GLU A 38 -8.16 -1.79 -18.48
CA GLU A 38 -8.92 -2.99 -18.81
C GLU A 38 -8.08 -4.18 -19.32
N TRP A 39 -6.92 -3.90 -19.91
CA TRP A 39 -6.00 -4.94 -20.40
C TRP A 39 -4.63 -4.92 -19.69
N SER A 40 -4.32 -3.84 -18.97
CA SER A 40 -3.02 -3.64 -18.33
C SER A 40 -3.05 -3.79 -16.81
N VAL A 41 -4.23 -3.92 -16.20
CA VAL A 41 -4.39 -4.06 -14.75
C VAL A 41 -5.12 -5.36 -14.39
N LYS A 42 -4.53 -6.15 -13.50
CA LYS A 42 -5.17 -7.30 -12.85
C LYS A 42 -5.39 -6.97 -11.38
N TYR A 43 -6.65 -6.92 -10.95
CA TYR A 43 -7.01 -6.83 -9.55
C TYR A 43 -7.26 -8.24 -9.01
N ILE A 44 -6.59 -8.62 -7.93
CA ILE A 44 -6.64 -9.96 -7.36
C ILE A 44 -7.15 -9.85 -5.93
N THR A 45 -8.22 -10.54 -5.63
CA THR A 45 -8.81 -10.62 -4.30
C THR A 45 -8.07 -11.60 -3.40
N ALA A 46 -8.34 -11.54 -2.10
CA ALA A 46 -7.89 -12.53 -1.11
C ALA A 46 -8.11 -13.97 -1.60
N ALA A 47 -9.35 -14.26 -1.99
CA ALA A 47 -9.79 -15.59 -2.37
C ALA A 47 -9.10 -16.09 -3.64
N GLU A 48 -8.95 -15.22 -4.65
CA GLU A 48 -8.23 -15.54 -5.88
C GLU A 48 -6.75 -15.80 -5.62
N LEU A 49 -6.12 -15.03 -4.74
CA LEU A 49 -4.75 -15.28 -4.34
C LEU A 49 -4.62 -16.60 -3.60
N GLN A 50 -5.53 -16.92 -2.66
CA GLN A 50 -5.56 -18.19 -1.93
C GLN A 50 -5.79 -19.42 -2.84
N ALA A 51 -6.39 -19.23 -4.02
CA ALA A 51 -6.56 -20.31 -4.99
C ALA A 51 -5.24 -20.74 -5.67
N ILE A 52 -4.18 -19.93 -5.58
CA ILE A 52 -2.85 -20.24 -6.11
C ILE A 52 -2.08 -21.13 -5.12
N ALA A 53 -1.34 -22.11 -5.62
CA ALA A 53 -0.49 -22.92 -4.74
C ALA A 53 0.60 -22.05 -4.06
N PRO A 54 0.93 -22.25 -2.77
CA PRO A 54 1.87 -21.41 -2.02
C PRO A 54 3.20 -21.15 -2.72
N ALA A 55 3.83 -22.18 -3.29
CA ALA A 55 5.12 -22.08 -3.96
C ALA A 55 5.02 -21.73 -5.45
N SER A 56 3.82 -21.36 -5.93
CA SER A 56 3.56 -21.03 -7.33
C SER A 56 3.29 -19.54 -7.51
N SER A 57 3.67 -19.03 -8.67
CA SER A 57 3.24 -17.71 -9.14
C SER A 57 1.94 -17.78 -9.96
N GLY A 58 1.40 -18.97 -10.22
CA GLY A 58 0.22 -19.16 -11.06
C GLY A 58 0.34 -18.43 -12.40
N ASP A 59 -0.66 -17.61 -12.71
CA ASP A 59 -0.70 -16.71 -13.87
C ASP A 59 -0.49 -15.23 -13.48
N LEU A 60 0.04 -14.95 -12.27
CA LEU A 60 0.19 -13.58 -11.74
C LEU A 60 0.99 -12.67 -12.66
N TRP A 61 2.07 -13.21 -13.24
CA TRP A 61 3.02 -12.48 -14.09
C TRP A 61 2.81 -12.78 -15.57
N GLN A 62 1.63 -13.26 -15.96
CA GLN A 62 1.27 -13.54 -17.34
C GLN A 62 0.30 -12.48 -17.87
N VAL A 63 0.58 -11.96 -19.06
CA VAL A 63 -0.27 -10.97 -19.73
C VAL A 63 -0.99 -11.66 -20.88
N ALA A 64 -2.32 -11.79 -20.76
CA ALA A 64 -3.14 -12.55 -21.71
C ALA A 64 -3.03 -12.03 -23.15
N ARG A 65 -2.88 -10.72 -23.34
CA ARG A 65 -2.72 -10.11 -24.66
C ARG A 65 -1.78 -8.92 -24.65
N VAL A 66 -0.57 -9.12 -25.16
CA VAL A 66 0.38 -8.04 -25.44
C VAL A 66 0.19 -7.60 -26.89
N PRO A 67 -0.03 -6.30 -27.18
CA PRO A 67 -0.07 -5.79 -28.55
C PRO A 67 1.20 -6.17 -29.35
N GLU A 68 1.08 -6.46 -30.65
CA GLU A 68 2.18 -6.98 -31.48
C GLU A 68 3.44 -6.09 -31.45
N GLU A 69 3.24 -4.78 -31.47
CA GLU A 69 4.30 -3.75 -31.45
C GLU A 69 4.93 -3.55 -30.06
N LYS A 70 4.45 -4.26 -29.04
CA LYS A 70 4.82 -4.04 -27.64
C LYS A 70 5.44 -5.28 -26.99
N ALA A 71 6.26 -5.04 -25.98
CA ALA A 71 6.83 -6.09 -25.12
C ALA A 71 6.65 -5.72 -23.65
N VAL A 72 6.41 -6.73 -22.81
CA VAL A 72 6.36 -6.57 -21.35
C VAL A 72 7.76 -6.24 -20.84
N ARG A 73 7.88 -5.11 -20.15
CA ARG A 73 9.11 -4.68 -19.47
C ARG A 73 9.10 -5.04 -17.99
N GLY A 74 7.91 -5.12 -17.39
CA GLY A 74 7.76 -5.40 -15.98
C GLY A 74 6.35 -5.13 -15.49
N PHE A 75 6.22 -5.15 -14.17
CA PHE A 75 4.97 -4.97 -13.46
C PHE A 75 5.13 -3.99 -12.31
N GLU A 76 4.05 -3.32 -11.94
CA GLU A 76 3.91 -2.67 -10.64
C GLU A 76 2.92 -3.47 -9.81
N LEU A 77 3.35 -3.87 -8.63
CA LEU A 77 2.57 -4.59 -7.65
C LEU A 77 2.15 -3.65 -6.52
N TYR A 78 0.85 -3.45 -6.40
CA TYR A 78 0.22 -2.66 -5.35
C TYR A 78 -0.26 -3.59 -4.23
N LEU A 79 0.31 -3.45 -3.04
CA LEU A 79 0.09 -4.34 -1.89
C LEU A 79 -0.76 -3.68 -0.82
N GLY A 80 -1.61 -4.49 -0.18
CA GLY A 80 -2.44 -4.05 0.94
C GLY A 80 -3.43 -2.98 0.50
N VAL A 81 -4.22 -3.27 -0.55
CA VAL A 81 -5.21 -2.31 -1.03
C VAL A 81 -6.37 -2.20 -0.04
N PHE A 82 -6.78 -0.99 0.32
CA PHE A 82 -7.92 -0.72 1.19
C PHE A 82 -8.62 0.60 0.82
N ASP A 83 -9.85 0.76 1.29
CA ASP A 83 -10.65 1.95 1.04
C ASP A 83 -10.22 3.12 1.95
N LYS A 84 -10.02 4.30 1.37
CA LYS A 84 -9.59 5.51 2.08
C LYS A 84 -10.61 5.96 3.14
N SER A 85 -11.87 5.51 3.12
CA SER A 85 -12.87 5.81 4.16
C SER A 85 -12.45 5.33 5.57
N VAL A 86 -11.50 4.40 5.67
CA VAL A 86 -10.90 4.04 6.96
C VAL A 86 -10.23 5.25 7.63
N LEU A 87 -9.74 6.22 6.85
CA LEU A 87 -9.17 7.47 7.36
C LEU A 87 -10.21 8.29 8.11
N ALA A 88 -11.41 8.44 7.56
CA ALA A 88 -12.51 9.15 8.22
C ALA A 88 -12.86 8.50 9.57
N THR A 89 -12.91 7.16 9.62
CA THR A 89 -13.20 6.42 10.86
C THR A 89 -12.13 6.64 11.93
N VAL A 90 -10.85 6.66 11.55
CA VAL A 90 -9.75 6.89 12.52
C VAL A 90 -9.73 8.34 12.98
N THR A 91 -9.93 9.30 12.09
CA THR A 91 -10.03 10.74 12.43
C THR A 91 -11.16 10.98 13.43
N GLU A 92 -12.35 10.42 13.21
CA GLU A 92 -13.50 10.52 14.12
C GLU A 92 -13.18 9.98 15.53
N ARG A 93 -12.46 8.85 15.62
CA ARG A 93 -12.05 8.25 16.90
C ARG A 93 -11.03 9.11 17.66
N LEU A 94 -10.15 9.80 16.95
CA LEU A 94 -9.06 10.57 17.54
C LEU A 94 -9.48 11.95 18.03
N ILE A 95 -10.37 12.61 17.28
CA ILE A 95 -10.77 13.99 17.54
C ILE A 95 -12.07 14.06 18.37
N GLY A 96 -12.85 12.97 18.38
CA GLY A 96 -14.22 12.96 18.92
C GLY A 96 -15.19 13.64 17.94
N SER A 97 -16.48 13.74 18.31
CA SER A 97 -17.48 14.40 17.46
C SER A 97 -17.08 15.85 17.19
N LEU A 98 -16.70 16.12 15.94
CA LEU A 98 -16.39 17.46 15.44
C LEU A 98 -17.63 18.37 15.56
N ASP A 99 -17.43 19.68 15.66
CA ASP A 99 -18.55 20.63 15.57
C ASP A 99 -19.14 20.67 14.15
N ALA A 100 -20.33 21.25 13.97
CA ALA A 100 -21.03 21.25 12.69
C ALA A 100 -20.28 21.97 11.54
N GLU A 101 -19.41 22.93 11.83
CA GLU A 101 -18.59 23.64 10.84
C GLU A 101 -17.33 22.82 10.49
N ALA A 102 -16.73 22.19 11.49
CA ALA A 102 -15.66 21.22 11.28
C ALA A 102 -16.16 20.00 10.50
N ILE A 103 -17.41 19.56 10.70
CA ILE A 103 -18.07 18.51 9.90
C ILE A 103 -18.27 18.95 8.44
N ARG A 104 -18.56 20.23 8.17
CA ARG A 104 -18.73 20.72 6.79
C ARG A 104 -17.41 20.77 6.02
N ILE A 105 -16.34 21.26 6.65
CA ILE A 105 -14.99 21.25 6.06
C ILE A 105 -14.52 19.80 5.86
N ASP A 106 -14.75 18.95 6.85
CA ASP A 106 -14.48 17.52 6.80
C ASP A 106 -15.31 16.81 5.71
N GLN A 107 -16.55 17.23 5.42
CA GLN A 107 -17.36 16.67 4.33
C GLN A 107 -16.86 17.02 2.92
N GLU A 108 -16.28 18.20 2.74
CA GLU A 108 -15.71 18.64 1.45
C GLU A 108 -14.37 17.94 1.20
N GLU A 109 -13.54 17.76 2.24
CA GLU A 109 -12.30 16.97 2.24
C GLU A 109 -12.58 15.44 2.15
N ARG A 110 -13.71 14.94 2.68
CA ARG A 110 -14.10 13.52 2.60
C ARG A 110 -14.29 13.01 1.18
N GLY A 111 -14.65 13.88 0.23
CA GLY A 111 -14.69 13.50 -1.19
C GLY A 111 -13.32 13.04 -1.72
N GLU A 112 -12.22 13.55 -1.17
CA GLU A 112 -10.85 13.12 -1.48
C GLU A 112 -10.47 11.81 -0.76
N LEU A 113 -11.20 11.45 0.31
CA LEU A 113 -11.06 10.21 1.09
C LEU A 113 -11.94 9.07 0.57
N GLU A 114 -12.50 9.19 -0.63
CA GLU A 114 -13.17 8.10 -1.34
C GLU A 114 -12.19 7.36 -2.27
N GLY A 115 -12.44 6.05 -2.44
CA GLY A 115 -11.69 5.19 -3.33
C GLY A 115 -10.50 4.49 -2.67
N GLU A 116 -9.81 3.69 -3.48
CA GLU A 116 -8.80 2.76 -3.02
C GLU A 116 -7.43 3.42 -2.85
N THR A 117 -6.70 3.01 -1.83
CA THR A 117 -5.26 3.26 -1.63
C THR A 117 -4.53 1.94 -1.35
N CYS A 118 -3.21 1.96 -1.18
CA CYS A 118 -2.40 0.79 -0.91
C CYS A 118 -1.29 1.08 0.11
N PHE A 119 -0.67 0.04 0.67
CA PHE A 119 0.50 0.18 1.54
C PHE A 119 1.75 0.52 0.75
N ALA A 120 1.97 -0.20 -0.33
CA ALA A 120 3.21 -0.10 -1.09
C ALA A 120 3.00 -0.41 -2.57
N LYS A 121 3.91 0.11 -3.38
CA LYS A 121 4.12 -0.22 -4.77
C LYS A 121 5.51 -0.83 -4.92
N VAL A 122 5.57 -2.03 -5.46
CA VAL A 122 6.81 -2.78 -5.71
C VAL A 122 6.95 -2.99 -7.21
N TRP A 123 8.11 -2.61 -7.76
CA TRP A 123 8.42 -2.86 -9.15
C TRP A 123 8.87 -4.30 -9.34
N LEU A 124 8.46 -4.93 -10.45
CA LEU A 124 8.95 -6.23 -10.86
C LEU A 124 9.45 -6.19 -12.29
N ASN A 125 10.44 -7.01 -12.59
CA ASN A 125 10.87 -7.22 -13.97
C ASN A 125 9.84 -8.04 -14.76
N ALA A 126 10.06 -8.22 -16.06
CA ALA A 126 9.14 -8.94 -16.95
C ALA A 126 8.92 -10.42 -16.56
N ALA A 127 9.75 -11.00 -15.70
CA ALA A 127 9.59 -12.35 -15.19
C ALA A 127 8.86 -12.40 -13.84
N GLY A 128 8.56 -11.25 -13.22
CA GLY A 128 7.91 -11.18 -11.91
C GLY A 128 8.87 -11.21 -10.73
N GLU A 129 10.17 -10.94 -10.93
CA GLU A 129 11.11 -10.78 -9.82
C GLU A 129 11.05 -9.36 -9.24
N PRO A 130 11.03 -9.21 -7.91
CA PRO A 130 10.84 -7.90 -7.29
C PRO A 130 12.13 -7.08 -7.24
N GLN A 131 12.00 -5.77 -7.49
CA GLN A 131 13.04 -4.75 -7.34
C GLN A 131 12.82 -4.03 -6.01
N LEU A 132 13.28 -4.65 -4.92
CA LEU A 132 12.99 -4.22 -3.54
C LEU A 132 13.80 -2.99 -3.09
N ASP A 133 14.78 -2.55 -3.88
CA ASP A 133 15.51 -1.31 -3.71
C ASP A 133 14.70 -0.06 -4.11
N GLN A 134 13.65 -0.23 -4.90
CA GLN A 134 12.84 0.86 -5.50
C GLN A 134 11.38 0.87 -5.03
N VAL A 135 11.12 0.34 -3.83
CA VAL A 135 9.77 0.31 -3.25
C VAL A 135 9.29 1.73 -2.96
N SER A 136 8.05 2.03 -3.37
CA SER A 136 7.32 3.23 -2.93
C SER A 136 6.32 2.83 -1.85
N VAL A 137 6.18 3.63 -0.79
CA VAL A 137 5.20 3.38 0.27
C VAL A 137 4.23 4.54 0.39
N SER A 138 2.97 4.22 0.69
CA SER A 138 2.01 5.21 1.15
C SER A 138 2.38 5.59 2.58
N THR A 139 2.40 6.88 2.87
CA THR A 139 2.72 7.39 4.22
C THR A 139 1.55 7.21 5.19
N VAL A 140 0.34 7.08 4.64
CA VAL A 140 -0.92 7.00 5.38
C VAL A 140 -0.99 5.77 6.31
N PRO A 141 -0.76 4.53 5.86
CA PRO A 141 -0.80 3.36 6.75
C PRO A 141 0.16 3.47 7.94
N TRP A 142 1.37 3.99 7.71
CA TRP A 142 2.33 4.22 8.79
C TRP A 142 1.83 5.28 9.77
N ALA A 143 1.29 6.40 9.26
CA ALA A 143 0.76 7.46 10.11
C ALA A 143 -0.40 6.95 10.98
N LEU A 144 -1.32 6.17 10.40
CA LEU A 144 -2.41 5.53 11.15
C LEU A 144 -1.91 4.62 12.26
N GLY A 145 -0.91 3.79 11.97
CA GLY A 145 -0.31 2.91 12.99
C GLY A 145 0.45 3.70 14.06
N ALA A 146 1.18 4.74 13.69
CA ALA A 146 1.90 5.61 14.62
C ALA A 146 0.93 6.31 15.58
N ILE A 147 -0.17 6.86 15.04
CA ILE A 147 -1.19 7.51 15.86
C ILE A 147 -1.89 6.49 16.78
N SER A 148 -2.21 5.30 16.28
CA SER A 148 -2.83 4.24 17.09
C SER A 148 -1.96 3.86 18.30
N ARG A 149 -0.62 3.83 18.14
CA ARG A 149 0.32 3.43 19.21
C ARG A 149 0.73 4.57 20.14
N GLN A 150 0.88 5.79 19.62
CA GLN A 150 1.56 6.89 20.32
C GLN A 150 0.76 8.20 20.31
N GLY A 151 -0.47 8.19 19.77
CA GLY A 151 -1.24 9.40 19.50
C GLY A 151 -0.55 10.31 18.48
N LEU A 152 -1.02 11.55 18.38
CA LEU A 152 -0.45 12.55 17.45
C LEU A 152 1.00 12.94 17.76
N GLY A 153 1.49 12.62 18.97
CA GLY A 153 2.89 12.81 19.36
C GLY A 153 3.86 11.91 18.58
N GLY A 154 3.40 10.76 18.09
CA GLY A 154 4.21 9.82 17.30
C GLY A 154 4.44 10.24 15.85
N LEU A 155 3.72 11.26 15.37
CA LEU A 155 3.91 11.79 14.02
C LEU A 155 5.04 12.83 14.01
N SER A 156 6.21 12.37 13.59
CA SER A 156 7.37 13.21 13.28
C SER A 156 8.10 12.69 12.04
N PHE A 157 8.78 13.60 11.34
CA PHE A 157 9.60 13.26 10.19
C PHE A 157 10.74 12.29 10.56
N ASP A 158 11.40 12.51 11.69
CA ASP A 158 12.47 11.63 12.18
C ASP A 158 11.97 10.21 12.47
N ALA A 159 10.77 10.08 13.05
CA ALA A 159 10.16 8.77 13.30
C ALA A 159 9.81 8.06 12.00
N PHE A 160 9.34 8.79 10.98
CA PHE A 160 9.09 8.24 9.65
C PHE A 160 10.39 7.82 8.95
N GLN A 161 11.43 8.65 8.96
CA GLN A 161 12.72 8.28 8.38
C GLN A 161 13.34 7.06 9.06
N ALA A 162 13.24 6.97 10.39
CA ALA A 162 13.69 5.80 11.13
C ALA A 162 12.86 4.55 10.77
N SER A 163 11.55 4.69 10.55
CA SER A 163 10.71 3.56 10.10
C SER A 163 11.08 3.10 8.69
N LEU A 164 11.40 4.00 7.76
CA LEU A 164 11.85 3.64 6.42
C LEU A 164 13.18 2.86 6.43
N LYS A 165 14.13 3.23 7.29
CA LYS A 165 15.39 2.47 7.44
C LYS A 165 15.13 1.04 7.90
N ARG A 166 14.24 0.87 8.90
CA ARG A 166 13.84 -0.47 9.36
C ARG A 166 13.16 -1.28 8.25
N LEU A 167 12.24 -0.67 7.50
CA LEU A 167 11.61 -1.32 6.36
C LEU A 167 12.63 -1.78 5.31
N GLN A 168 13.62 -0.95 5.00
CA GLN A 168 14.69 -1.35 4.06
C GLN A 168 15.46 -2.58 4.55
N ASP A 169 15.76 -2.67 5.85
CA ASP A 169 16.41 -3.84 6.43
C ASP A 169 15.49 -5.07 6.38
N ASP A 170 14.20 -4.91 6.68
CA ASP A 170 13.22 -5.99 6.60
C ASP A 170 13.05 -6.52 5.17
N LEU A 171 13.05 -5.64 4.17
CA LEU A 171 13.00 -6.01 2.75
C LEU A 171 14.28 -6.74 2.29
N ARG A 172 15.45 -6.30 2.76
CA ARG A 172 16.72 -7.03 2.50
C ARG A 172 16.69 -8.42 3.13
N ASN A 173 16.20 -8.54 4.36
CA ASN A 173 16.05 -9.81 5.05
C ASN A 173 15.07 -10.73 4.31
N PHE A 174 13.96 -10.20 3.84
CA PHE A 174 13.00 -10.91 3.00
C PHE A 174 13.68 -11.45 1.73
N GLN A 175 14.42 -10.62 1.00
CA GLN A 175 15.11 -11.04 -0.22
C GLN A 175 16.17 -12.12 0.05
N ALA A 176 16.98 -11.95 1.11
CA ALA A 176 18.01 -12.91 1.48
C ALA A 176 17.41 -14.28 1.84
N ARG A 177 16.25 -14.30 2.51
CA ARG A 177 15.51 -15.54 2.81
C ARG A 177 15.03 -16.24 1.54
N ARG A 178 14.52 -15.49 0.56
CA ARG A 178 14.09 -16.06 -0.74
C ARG A 178 15.26 -16.68 -1.49
N GLN A 179 16.38 -15.96 -1.60
CA GLN A 179 17.59 -16.45 -2.25
C GLN A 179 18.17 -17.68 -1.55
N SER A 180 18.17 -17.70 -0.22
CA SER A 180 18.66 -18.85 0.56
C SER A 180 17.77 -20.08 0.39
N ALA A 181 16.44 -19.89 0.34
CA ALA A 181 15.51 -20.98 0.12
C ALA A 181 15.64 -21.59 -1.28
N ASP A 182 15.88 -20.78 -2.30
CA ASP A 182 16.15 -21.27 -3.66
C ASP A 182 17.51 -22.00 -3.76
N ALA A 183 18.56 -21.44 -3.14
CA ALA A 183 19.88 -22.09 -3.13
C ALA A 183 19.88 -23.45 -2.42
N ALA A 184 18.95 -23.67 -1.48
CA ALA A 184 18.75 -24.95 -0.80
C ALA A 184 17.87 -25.94 -1.60
N SER A 185 17.25 -25.50 -2.69
CA SER A 185 16.45 -26.34 -3.58
C SER A 185 17.35 -27.15 -4.51
N GLU A 186 16.96 -28.39 -4.82
CA GLU A 186 17.64 -29.22 -5.82
C GLU A 186 17.57 -28.63 -7.23
N SER A 187 16.64 -27.69 -7.47
CA SER A 187 16.43 -27.01 -8.74
C SER A 187 16.52 -25.48 -8.56
N SER A 188 17.71 -24.98 -8.20
CA SER A 188 17.97 -23.54 -8.10
C SER A 188 17.56 -22.83 -9.38
N GLN A 189 16.76 -21.76 -9.26
CA GLN A 189 16.25 -21.03 -10.41
C GLN A 189 17.16 -19.84 -10.75
N GLU A 190 17.35 -19.61 -12.04
CA GLU A 190 18.05 -18.39 -12.51
C GLU A 190 17.22 -17.12 -12.24
N VAL A 191 15.90 -17.27 -12.13
CA VAL A 191 14.91 -16.20 -11.95
C VAL A 191 13.99 -16.60 -10.80
N LEU A 192 13.74 -15.68 -9.86
CA LEU A 192 12.92 -15.90 -8.66
C LEU A 192 11.66 -15.03 -8.66
N PRO A 193 10.63 -15.39 -9.44
CA PRO A 193 9.37 -14.66 -9.44
C PRO A 193 8.69 -14.70 -8.07
N LEU A 194 7.96 -13.64 -7.71
CA LEU A 194 7.17 -13.64 -6.49
C LEU A 194 6.08 -14.72 -6.57
N THR A 195 6.17 -15.71 -5.69
CA THR A 195 5.12 -16.71 -5.49
C THR A 195 3.99 -16.15 -4.63
N ARG A 196 2.86 -16.87 -4.53
CA ARG A 196 1.80 -16.53 -3.58
C ARG A 196 2.34 -16.33 -2.16
N ALA A 197 3.13 -17.29 -1.66
CA ALA A 197 3.67 -17.23 -0.30
C ALA A 197 4.64 -16.06 -0.11
N ASP A 198 5.34 -15.64 -1.17
CA ASP A 198 6.18 -14.44 -1.12
C ASP A 198 5.35 -13.16 -1.03
N ILE A 199 4.25 -13.06 -1.80
CA ILE A 199 3.34 -11.91 -1.76
C ILE A 199 2.73 -11.76 -0.36
N GLU A 200 2.27 -12.86 0.24
CA GLU A 200 1.70 -12.87 1.59
C GLU A 200 2.72 -12.38 2.63
N LYS A 201 3.93 -12.95 2.63
CA LYS A 201 5.00 -12.52 3.53
C LYS A 201 5.43 -11.08 3.31
N LEU A 202 5.45 -10.63 2.06
CA LEU A 202 5.81 -9.27 1.72
C LEU A 202 4.73 -8.29 2.20
N LEU A 203 3.46 -8.66 2.09
CA LEU A 203 2.37 -7.90 2.69
C LEU A 203 2.50 -7.84 4.22
N ASP A 204 2.85 -8.95 4.88
CA ASP A 204 3.09 -8.97 6.33
C ASP A 204 4.21 -7.98 6.72
N VAL A 205 5.31 -7.93 5.97
CA VAL A 205 6.38 -6.94 6.18
C VAL A 205 5.84 -5.51 6.14
N PHE A 206 4.99 -5.17 5.17
CA PHE A 206 4.41 -3.82 5.09
C PHE A 206 3.37 -3.55 6.20
N ARG A 207 2.58 -4.55 6.58
CA ARG A 207 1.63 -4.46 7.70
C ARG A 207 2.34 -4.23 9.03
N ASP A 208 3.39 -5.00 9.29
CA ASP A 208 4.22 -4.87 10.50
C ASP A 208 4.94 -3.53 10.55
N TRP A 209 5.49 -3.07 9.41
CA TRP A 209 6.15 -1.77 9.31
C TRP A 209 5.20 -0.61 9.63
N ALA A 210 4.00 -0.62 9.03
CA ALA A 210 2.98 0.38 9.31
C ALA A 210 2.48 0.25 10.76
N GLY A 211 2.33 -1.00 11.22
CA GLY A 211 1.59 -1.39 12.41
C GLY A 211 0.16 -0.86 12.38
N PHE A 212 -0.46 -1.01 11.22
CA PHE A 212 -1.84 -0.70 10.92
C PHE A 212 -2.43 -1.85 10.11
N GLU A 213 -3.63 -2.26 10.48
CA GLU A 213 -4.41 -3.26 9.77
C GLU A 213 -5.78 -2.66 9.45
N PRO A 214 -6.14 -2.49 8.17
CA PRO A 214 -7.51 -2.20 7.81
C PRO A 214 -8.33 -3.40 8.28
N GLY A 215 -9.37 -3.17 9.08
CA GLY A 215 -10.19 -4.24 9.66
C GLY A 215 -10.85 -5.14 8.62
N ASP A 216 -11.65 -6.11 9.10
CA ASP A 216 -12.30 -7.27 8.43
C ASP A 216 -13.18 -7.01 7.18
N THR A 217 -12.92 -5.96 6.39
CA THR A 217 -13.39 -5.93 5.01
C THR A 217 -12.61 -6.99 4.23
N ASP A 218 -13.26 -7.65 3.27
CA ASP A 218 -12.72 -8.59 2.26
C ASP A 218 -11.50 -8.06 1.44
N ALA A 219 -10.92 -6.94 1.86
CA ALA A 219 -9.70 -6.28 1.42
C ALA A 219 -8.39 -7.01 1.80
N ALA A 220 -8.47 -8.17 2.47
CA ALA A 220 -7.30 -8.93 2.89
C ALA A 220 -6.49 -9.42 1.67
N VAL A 221 -5.45 -8.69 1.29
CA VAL A 221 -4.58 -8.99 0.14
C VAL A 221 -5.24 -8.70 -1.22
N ALA A 222 -5.97 -7.59 -1.33
CA ALA A 222 -6.21 -7.05 -2.66
C ALA A 222 -4.87 -6.60 -3.28
N VAL A 223 -4.55 -7.15 -4.45
CA VAL A 223 -3.32 -6.93 -5.19
C VAL A 223 -3.66 -6.33 -6.56
N GLY A 224 -3.17 -5.13 -6.83
CA GLY A 224 -3.18 -4.57 -8.18
C GLY A 224 -1.88 -4.91 -8.90
N VAL A 225 -1.96 -5.48 -10.09
CA VAL A 225 -0.80 -5.69 -10.98
C VAL A 225 -0.98 -4.83 -12.22
N SER A 226 -0.13 -3.82 -12.41
CA SER A 226 -0.11 -3.00 -13.63
C SER A 226 1.05 -3.40 -14.54
N VAL A 227 0.81 -3.50 -15.85
CA VAL A 227 1.78 -3.96 -16.85
C VAL A 227 2.47 -2.79 -17.55
N PHE A 228 3.81 -2.81 -17.57
CA PHE A 228 4.63 -1.86 -18.32
C PHE A 228 4.98 -2.42 -19.69
N LEU A 229 4.59 -1.71 -20.74
CA LEU A 229 4.92 -2.09 -22.11
C LEU A 229 5.83 -1.04 -22.76
N CYS A 230 6.86 -1.49 -23.48
CA CYS A 230 7.63 -0.64 -24.40
C CYS A 230 7.44 -1.05 -25.85
N LEU A 231 7.79 -0.18 -26.79
CA LEU A 231 7.91 -0.55 -28.20
C LEU A 231 9.01 -1.61 -28.38
N ARG A 232 8.78 -2.56 -29.29
CA ARG A 232 9.84 -3.46 -29.74
C ARG A 232 10.83 -2.66 -30.59
N HIS A 233 12.12 -2.76 -30.28
CA HIS A 233 13.21 -2.22 -31.09
C HIS A 233 13.69 -3.26 -32.08
#